data_AF-A0A0P7CBF1-F1
#
_entry.id   AF-A0A0P7CBF1-F1
#
_cell.length_a   1.000
_cell.length_b   1.000
_cell.length_c   1.000
_cell.angle_alpha   90.00
_cell.angle_beta   90.00
_cell.angle_gamma   90.00
#
_symmetry.space_group_name_H-M   'P 1'
#
loop_
_entity.id
_entity.type
_entity.pdbx_description
1 polymer ?
#
loop_
_entity_poly.entity_id
_entity_poly.type
_entity_poly.pdbx_seq_one_letter_code
_entity_poly.pdbx_strand_id
1 'polypeptide(L)'
;MNLSLGVFDIFAYSVPGSLYLVLLLYVLDRASWIDLGQVGDLNSTVLIAGGIIASYLLGHLTYAPRRFLGRRMPRWLGQGRDARAEFLDRFPAARSMAFVRVDQALVFAAIEVKAADSAVEISRLRASGIALRNAGIAMLLSAGVAVVELVASHERGLAAFAVAAFLAGFVGATRAGHELSRWAALKTLEVAFWLPGIEAELATRSPAPPQPPAPPAPPAPPAPPTPPAPPTPPAPPTPPGTP
;
A
#
# COMPACT_ATOMS: atom_id res chain seq x y z
N MET A 1 7.98 -5.24 -26.76
CA MET A 1 7.56 -4.75 -25.43
C MET A 1 8.79 -4.18 -24.76
N ASN A 2 8.90 -2.85 -24.63
CA ASN A 2 10.02 -2.25 -23.90
C ASN A 2 9.74 -2.42 -22.41
N LEU A 3 10.52 -3.29 -21.76
CA LEU A 3 10.69 -3.25 -20.31
C LEU A 3 11.45 -1.95 -20.01
N SER A 4 10.70 -0.85 -19.91
CA SER A 4 11.23 0.37 -19.30
C SER A 4 11.39 0.07 -17.83
N LEU A 5 12.58 -0.42 -17.48
CA LEU A 5 12.96 -0.66 -16.10
C LEU A 5 13.01 0.71 -15.44
N GLY A 6 11.87 1.10 -14.86
CA GLY A 6 11.66 2.45 -14.38
C GLY A 6 12.65 2.73 -13.26
N VAL A 7 13.06 4.00 -13.15
CA VAL A 7 13.82 4.50 -11.99
C VAL A 7 13.15 4.05 -10.67
N PHE A 8 11.81 4.00 -10.67
CA PHE A 8 11.02 3.46 -9.58
C PHE A 8 11.44 2.03 -9.16
N ASP A 9 11.59 1.11 -10.10
CA ASP A 9 11.88 -0.31 -9.80
C ASP A 9 13.27 -0.49 -9.20
N ILE A 10 14.25 0.25 -9.72
CA ILE A 10 15.63 0.22 -9.21
C ILE A 10 15.66 0.67 -7.76
N PHE A 11 15.03 1.81 -7.44
CA PHE A 11 15.05 2.33 -6.08
C PHE A 11 14.16 1.52 -5.13
N ALA A 12 12.97 1.13 -5.56
CA ALA A 12 12.00 0.45 -4.71
C ALA A 12 12.41 -0.99 -4.36
N TYR A 13 13.09 -1.67 -5.29
CA TYR A 13 13.39 -3.11 -5.17
C TYR A 13 14.88 -3.43 -5.13
N SER A 14 15.71 -2.84 -5.99
CA SER A 14 17.13 -3.23 -6.04
C SER A 14 17.92 -2.77 -4.82
N VAL A 15 17.68 -1.55 -4.31
CA VAL A 15 18.39 -1.03 -3.13
C VAL A 15 18.06 -1.83 -1.86
N PRO A 16 16.79 -2.09 -1.50
CA PRO A 16 16.50 -2.95 -0.36
C PRO A 16 16.93 -4.40 -0.63
N GLY A 17 16.75 -4.85 -1.88
CA GLY A 17 17.16 -6.16 -2.36
C GLY A 17 18.62 -6.48 -2.09
N SER A 18 19.53 -5.52 -2.34
CA SER A 18 20.95 -5.70 -2.07
C SER A 18 21.26 -5.78 -0.58
N LEU A 19 20.54 -5.04 0.27
CA LEU A 19 20.67 -5.17 1.72
C LEU A 19 20.26 -6.57 2.19
N TYR A 20 19.16 -7.10 1.67
CA TYR A 20 18.74 -8.48 1.97
C TYR A 20 19.75 -9.50 1.43
N LEU A 21 20.31 -9.26 0.24
CA LEU A 21 21.29 -10.17 -0.37
C LEU A 21 22.58 -10.20 0.46
N VAL A 22 23.10 -9.04 0.88
CA VAL A 22 24.28 -8.96 1.76
C VAL A 22 24.02 -9.68 3.07
N LEU A 23 22.86 -9.46 3.69
CA LEU A 23 22.49 -10.15 4.93
C LEU A 23 22.41 -11.68 4.72
N LEU A 24 21.80 -12.13 3.62
CA LEU A 24 21.69 -13.55 3.29
C LEU A 24 23.07 -14.17 3.07
N LEU A 25 23.92 -13.54 2.26
CA LEU A 25 25.28 -14.01 2.02
C LEU A 25 26.10 -14.09 3.30
N TYR A 26 25.98 -13.09 4.18
CA TYR A 26 26.61 -13.11 5.50
C TYR A 26 26.14 -14.31 6.34
N VAL A 27 24.84 -14.58 6.40
CA VAL A 27 24.30 -15.72 7.16
C VAL A 27 24.74 -17.06 6.56
N LEU A 28 24.75 -17.19 5.24
CA LEU A 28 25.16 -18.41 4.54
C LEU A 28 26.65 -18.72 4.71
N ASP A 29 27.49 -17.70 4.62
CA ASP A 29 28.93 -17.80 4.88
C ASP A 29 29.20 -18.19 6.34
N ARG A 30 28.50 -17.54 7.27
CA ARG A 30 28.63 -17.81 8.70
C ARG A 30 28.17 -19.22 9.08
N ALA A 31 27.16 -19.74 8.40
CA ALA A 31 26.68 -21.11 8.53
C ALA A 31 27.57 -22.14 7.80
N SER A 32 28.62 -21.69 7.11
CA SER A 32 29.51 -22.50 6.27
C SER A 32 28.76 -23.25 5.16
N TRP A 33 27.64 -22.71 4.69
CA TRP A 33 26.89 -23.26 3.56
C TRP A 33 27.46 -22.78 2.22
N ILE A 34 28.13 -21.63 2.22
CA ILE A 34 28.83 -21.04 1.09
C ILE A 34 30.21 -20.57 1.58
N ASP A 35 31.22 -20.69 0.73
CA ASP A 35 32.53 -20.07 0.93
C ASP A 35 32.62 -18.82 0.05
N LEU A 36 32.51 -17.63 0.67
CA LEU A 36 32.58 -16.37 -0.08
C LEU A 36 33.93 -16.14 -0.76
N GLY A 37 35.00 -16.79 -0.30
CA GLY A 37 36.30 -16.75 -0.94
C GLY A 37 36.24 -17.34 -2.35
N GLN A 38 35.63 -18.52 -2.50
CA GLN A 38 35.45 -19.19 -3.79
C GLN A 38 34.50 -18.42 -4.71
N VAL A 39 33.48 -17.76 -4.15
CA VAL A 39 32.58 -16.90 -4.93
C VAL A 39 33.35 -15.72 -5.51
N GLY A 40 34.35 -15.18 -4.79
CA GLY A 40 35.20 -14.08 -5.26
C GLY A 40 36.05 -14.42 -6.48
N ASP A 41 36.37 -15.69 -6.70
CA ASP A 41 37.16 -16.16 -7.84
C ASP A 41 36.33 -16.29 -9.14
N LEU A 42 35.00 -16.14 -9.05
CA LEU A 42 34.13 -16.17 -10.22
C LEU A 42 34.32 -14.92 -11.10
N ASN A 43 33.94 -15.06 -12.37
CA ASN A 43 33.95 -13.93 -13.30
C ASN A 43 33.15 -12.75 -12.74
N SER A 44 33.81 -11.60 -12.60
CA SER A 44 33.22 -10.40 -11.99
C SER A 44 31.95 -9.93 -12.70
N THR A 45 31.85 -10.11 -14.02
CA THR A 45 30.64 -9.80 -14.79
C THR A 45 29.48 -10.69 -14.37
N VAL A 46 29.72 -11.99 -14.15
CA VAL A 46 28.71 -12.94 -13.69
C VAL A 46 28.27 -12.62 -12.26
N LEU A 47 29.21 -12.28 -11.39
CA LEU A 47 28.90 -11.86 -10.01
C LEU A 47 28.05 -10.59 -9.96
N ILE A 48 28.41 -9.57 -10.75
CA ILE A 48 27.66 -8.31 -10.80
C ILE A 48 26.27 -8.55 -11.38
N ALA A 49 26.16 -9.25 -12.53
CA ALA A 49 24.87 -9.53 -13.16
C ALA A 49 23.98 -10.40 -12.26
N GLY A 50 24.53 -11.47 -11.70
CA GLY A 50 23.84 -12.36 -10.77
C GLY A 50 23.41 -11.64 -9.50
N GLY A 51 24.27 -10.80 -8.93
CA GLY A 51 23.98 -9.99 -7.75
C GLY A 51 22.86 -8.98 -7.99
N ILE A 52 22.83 -8.32 -9.15
CA ILE A 52 21.75 -7.40 -9.54
C ILE A 52 20.43 -8.15 -9.65
N ILE A 53 20.42 -9.29 -10.35
CA ILE A 53 19.21 -10.12 -10.53
C ILE A 53 18.71 -10.65 -9.19
N ALA A 54 19.60 -11.23 -8.37
CA ALA A 54 19.27 -11.77 -7.07
C ALA A 54 18.73 -10.68 -6.13
N SER A 55 19.37 -9.51 -6.09
CA SER A 55 18.90 -8.36 -5.31
C SER A 55 17.49 -7.96 -5.73
N TYR A 56 17.24 -7.81 -7.04
CA TYR A 56 15.93 -7.43 -7.56
C TYR A 56 14.84 -8.44 -7.17
N LEU A 57 15.09 -9.74 -7.37
CA LEU A 57 14.15 -10.81 -7.02
C LEU A 57 13.86 -10.86 -5.53
N LEU A 58 14.88 -10.68 -4.69
CA LEU A 58 14.74 -10.67 -3.24
C LEU A 58 13.97 -9.44 -2.75
N GLY A 59 14.18 -8.28 -3.39
CA GLY A 59 13.39 -7.07 -3.18
C GLY A 59 11.91 -7.26 -3.52
N HIS A 60 11.59 -8.01 -4.57
CA HIS A 60 10.21 -8.38 -4.90
C HIS A 60 9.61 -9.37 -3.90
N LEU A 61 10.35 -10.41 -3.50
CA LEU A 61 9.87 -11.41 -2.55
C LEU A 61 9.51 -10.80 -1.19
N THR A 62 10.28 -9.80 -0.75
CA THR A 62 10.08 -9.09 0.51
C THR A 62 8.92 -8.09 0.50
N TYR A 63 8.30 -7.85 -0.67
CA TYR A 63 7.13 -6.97 -0.79
C TYR A 63 5.88 -7.51 -0.09
N ALA A 64 5.63 -8.82 -0.16
CA ALA A 64 4.45 -9.43 0.46
C ALA A 64 4.48 -9.38 2.01
N PRO A 65 5.59 -9.76 2.69
CA PRO A 65 5.72 -9.62 4.14
C PRO A 65 5.49 -8.19 4.63
N ARG A 66 5.91 -7.18 3.86
CA ARG A 66 5.71 -5.77 4.22
C ARG A 66 4.25 -5.41 4.38
N ARG A 67 3.37 -5.87 3.47
CA ARG A 67 1.93 -5.57 3.56
C ARG A 67 1.34 -6.10 4.88
N PHE A 68 1.88 -7.20 5.37
CA PHE A 68 1.50 -7.78 6.65
C PHE A 68 2.10 -6.99 7.83
N LEU A 69 3.40 -6.66 7.77
CA LEU A 69 4.09 -5.94 8.83
C LEU A 69 3.55 -4.52 9.03
N GLY A 70 3.18 -3.83 7.94
CA GLY A 70 2.62 -2.48 8.00
C GLY A 70 1.32 -2.39 8.81
N ARG A 71 0.57 -3.48 8.94
CA ARG A 71 -0.63 -3.54 9.80
C ARG A 71 -0.29 -3.68 11.29
N ARG A 72 0.89 -4.20 11.61
CA ARG A 72 1.37 -4.43 12.99
C ARG A 72 2.36 -3.39 13.48
N MET A 73 2.88 -2.53 12.61
CA MET A 73 3.84 -1.52 13.05
C MET A 73 3.20 -0.55 14.06
N PRO A 74 3.92 -0.21 15.14
CA PRO A 74 3.47 0.77 16.12
C PRO A 74 3.05 2.09 15.46
N ARG A 75 1.93 2.66 15.91
CA ARG A 75 1.40 3.93 15.35
C ARG A 75 2.40 5.09 15.45
N TRP A 76 3.25 5.11 16.47
CA TRP A 76 4.28 6.15 16.67
C TRP A 76 5.37 6.14 15.57
N LEU A 77 5.54 5.03 14.85
CA LEU A 77 6.44 4.96 13.68
C LEU A 77 5.77 5.48 12.40
N GLY A 78 4.44 5.51 12.35
CA GLY A 78 3.67 5.75 11.12
C GLY A 78 2.83 7.03 11.10
N GLN A 79 2.62 7.72 12.23
CA GLN A 79 1.78 8.92 12.29
C GLN A 79 2.56 10.19 11.94
N GLY A 80 2.78 10.41 10.65
CA GLY A 80 2.86 11.78 10.13
C GLY A 80 1.47 12.42 10.18
N ARG A 81 1.40 13.75 10.32
CA ARG A 81 0.17 14.51 10.04
C ARG A 81 -0.41 14.06 8.70
N ASP A 82 -1.72 13.86 8.66
CA ASP A 82 -2.43 13.51 7.42
C ASP A 82 -2.12 14.59 6.37
N ALA A 83 -1.47 14.19 5.27
CA ALA A 83 -1.08 15.10 4.19
C ALA A 83 -2.29 15.87 3.64
N ARG A 84 -3.48 15.24 3.66
CA ARG A 84 -4.73 15.89 3.26
C ARG A 84 -5.14 16.97 4.26
N ALA A 85 -5.07 16.69 5.56
CA ALA A 85 -5.38 17.67 6.59
C ALA A 85 -4.42 18.86 6.54
N GLU A 86 -3.12 18.60 6.37
CA GLU A 86 -2.09 19.63 6.20
C GLU A 86 -2.34 20.46 4.93
N PHE A 87 -2.68 19.83 3.81
CA PHE A 87 -3.05 20.53 2.58
C PHE A 87 -4.28 21.44 2.77
N LEU A 88 -5.33 20.94 3.43
CA LEU A 88 -6.57 21.70 3.65
C LEU A 88 -6.45 22.83 4.68
N ASP A 89 -5.45 22.76 5.55
CA ASP A 89 -5.06 23.85 6.44
C ASP A 89 -4.40 24.98 5.63
N ARG A 90 -3.51 24.63 4.69
CA ARG A 90 -2.85 25.60 3.78
C ARG A 90 -3.80 26.19 2.73
N PHE A 91 -4.73 25.38 2.21
CA PHE A 91 -5.64 25.74 1.11
C PHE A 91 -7.10 25.47 1.49
N PRO A 92 -7.71 26.29 2.37
CA PRO A 92 -9.08 26.06 2.84
C PRO A 92 -10.12 26.10 1.71
N ALA A 93 -9.87 26.84 0.63
CA ALA A 93 -10.73 26.88 -0.56
C ALA A 93 -10.82 25.53 -1.29
N ALA A 94 -9.84 24.63 -1.10
CA ALA A 94 -9.84 23.33 -1.75
C ALA A 94 -10.77 22.30 -1.08
N ARG A 95 -11.36 22.61 0.08
CA ARG A 95 -12.23 21.66 0.83
C ARG A 95 -13.40 21.12 0.01
N SER A 96 -13.93 21.91 -0.92
CA SER A 96 -15.03 21.51 -1.79
C SER A 96 -14.60 20.84 -3.09
N MET A 97 -13.30 20.77 -3.38
CA MET A 97 -12.80 20.21 -4.64
C MET A 97 -12.96 18.68 -4.66
N ALA A 98 -13.30 18.13 -5.82
CA ALA A 98 -13.46 16.71 -6.08
C ALA A 98 -12.13 15.97 -5.86
N PHE A 99 -11.01 16.51 -6.33
CA PHE A 99 -9.71 15.81 -6.20
C PHE A 99 -9.29 15.57 -4.75
N VAL A 100 -9.78 16.37 -3.79
CA VAL A 100 -9.56 16.15 -2.35
C VAL A 100 -10.36 14.94 -1.85
N ARG A 101 -11.49 14.62 -2.47
CA ARG A 101 -12.40 13.54 -2.06
C ARG A 101 -12.10 12.21 -2.74
N VAL A 102 -11.51 12.25 -3.94
CA VAL A 102 -11.14 11.06 -4.71
C VAL A 102 -9.94 10.33 -4.09
N ASP A 103 -9.79 9.04 -4.40
CA ASP A 103 -8.57 8.28 -4.14
C ASP A 103 -7.35 8.96 -4.78
N GLN A 104 -6.27 9.06 -4.01
CA GLN A 104 -5.05 9.74 -4.42
C GLN A 104 -4.38 9.09 -5.65
N ALA A 105 -4.57 7.79 -5.88
CA ALA A 105 -4.07 7.11 -7.07
C ALA A 105 -4.73 7.63 -8.35
N LEU A 106 -6.03 7.98 -8.30
CA LEU A 106 -6.73 8.57 -9.44
C LEU A 106 -6.27 10.01 -9.70
N VAL A 107 -6.03 10.78 -8.63
CA VAL A 107 -5.45 12.13 -8.75
C VAL A 107 -4.06 12.06 -9.39
N PHE A 108 -3.23 11.13 -8.94
CA PHE A 108 -1.89 10.92 -9.50
C PHE A 108 -1.95 10.50 -10.98
N ALA A 109 -2.84 9.58 -11.36
CA ALA A 109 -3.03 9.19 -12.75
C ALA A 109 -3.46 10.36 -13.64
N ALA A 110 -4.33 11.25 -13.15
CA ALA A 110 -4.71 12.46 -13.86
C ALA A 110 -3.53 13.43 -14.05
N ILE A 111 -2.66 13.55 -13.03
CA ILE A 111 -1.42 14.33 -13.12
C ILE A 111 -0.45 13.70 -14.12
N GLU A 112 -0.32 12.38 -14.17
CA GLU A 112 0.56 11.68 -15.12
C GLU A 112 0.21 11.99 -16.57
N VAL A 113 -1.09 12.09 -16.89
CA VAL A 113 -1.57 12.46 -18.23
C VAL A 113 -1.35 13.94 -18.54
N LYS A 114 -1.56 14.84 -17.57
CA LYS A 114 -1.59 16.30 -17.81
C LYS A 114 -0.28 17.03 -17.51
N ALA A 115 0.58 16.45 -16.68
CA ALA A 115 1.80 17.06 -16.16
C ALA A 115 2.84 15.97 -15.84
N ALA A 116 3.32 15.28 -16.88
CA ALA A 116 4.25 14.16 -16.77
C ALA A 116 5.50 14.51 -15.93
N ASP A 117 6.07 15.71 -16.08
CA ASP A 117 7.24 16.14 -15.30
C ASP A 117 6.96 16.18 -13.79
N SER A 118 5.79 16.69 -13.39
CA SER A 118 5.36 16.69 -11.99
C SER A 118 5.11 15.27 -11.48
N ALA A 119 4.54 14.42 -12.32
CA ALA A 119 4.30 13.01 -11.99
C ALA A 119 5.61 12.25 -11.74
N VAL A 120 6.66 12.50 -12.53
CA VAL A 120 8.00 11.91 -12.33
C VAL A 120 8.56 12.29 -10.96
N GLU A 121 8.46 13.55 -10.56
CA GLU A 121 8.98 14.00 -9.26
C GLU A 121 8.20 13.39 -8.08
N ILE A 122 6.86 13.36 -8.18
CA ILE A 122 6.00 12.71 -7.18
C ILE A 122 6.32 11.21 -7.11
N SER A 123 6.48 10.55 -8.26
CA SER A 123 6.85 9.13 -8.35
C SER A 123 8.20 8.86 -7.68
N ARG A 124 9.20 9.72 -7.90
CA ARG A 124 10.52 9.63 -7.24
C ARG A 124 10.39 9.71 -5.71
N LEU A 125 9.62 10.68 -5.19
CA LEU A 125 9.40 10.80 -3.73
C LEU A 125 8.70 9.55 -3.16
N ARG A 126 7.69 9.01 -3.85
CA ARG A 126 7.00 7.76 -3.43
C ARG A 126 7.95 6.57 -3.47
N ALA A 127 8.75 6.45 -4.53
CA ALA A 127 9.74 5.39 -4.71
C ALA A 127 10.76 5.39 -3.57
N SER A 128 11.37 6.55 -3.29
CA SER A 128 12.32 6.71 -2.20
C SER A 128 11.68 6.43 -0.83
N GLY A 129 10.44 6.87 -0.62
CA GLY A 129 9.69 6.57 0.60
C GLY A 129 9.37 5.08 0.78
N ILE A 130 9.16 4.35 -0.31
CA ILE A 130 9.01 2.89 -0.32
C ILE A 130 10.35 2.21 -0.06
N ALA A 131 11.41 2.63 -0.76
CA ALA A 131 12.75 2.09 -0.66
C ALA A 131 13.27 2.16 0.79
N LEU A 132 13.16 3.32 1.44
CA LEU A 132 13.61 3.49 2.83
C LEU A 132 12.83 2.61 3.81
N ARG A 133 11.52 2.46 3.63
CA ARG A 133 10.72 1.55 4.48
C ARG A 133 11.11 0.09 4.26
N ASN A 134 11.39 -0.31 3.03
CA ASN A 134 11.89 -1.66 2.73
C ASN A 134 13.29 -1.89 3.31
N ALA A 135 14.19 -0.91 3.18
CA ALA A 135 15.52 -0.95 3.78
C ALA A 135 15.44 -1.05 5.31
N GLY A 136 14.49 -0.37 5.94
CA GLY A 136 14.23 -0.51 7.38
C GLY A 136 13.99 -1.96 7.80
N ILE A 137 13.21 -2.72 7.05
CA ILE A 137 12.97 -4.15 7.36
C ILE A 137 14.28 -4.95 7.25
N ALA A 138 15.09 -4.70 6.22
CA ALA A 138 16.41 -5.34 6.12
C ALA A 138 17.28 -5.01 7.35
N MET A 139 17.32 -3.74 7.78
CA MET A 139 18.03 -3.34 8.99
C MET A 139 17.49 -4.05 10.24
N LEU A 140 16.18 -4.22 10.36
CA LEU A 140 15.59 -4.96 11.49
C LEU A 140 16.01 -6.43 11.51
N LEU A 141 16.07 -7.09 10.34
CA LEU A 141 16.57 -8.46 10.23
C LEU A 141 18.07 -8.54 10.56
N SER A 142 18.86 -7.58 10.08
CA SER A 142 20.29 -7.48 10.42
C SER A 142 20.50 -7.28 11.92
N ALA A 143 19.65 -6.51 12.59
CA ALA A 143 19.66 -6.39 14.05
C ALA A 143 19.38 -7.75 14.72
N GLY A 144 18.44 -8.54 14.20
CA GLY A 144 18.17 -9.89 14.69
C GLY A 144 19.38 -10.82 14.56
N VAL A 145 20.07 -10.79 13.43
CA VAL A 145 21.31 -11.56 13.24
C VAL A 145 22.42 -11.08 14.20
N ALA A 146 22.58 -9.77 14.37
CA ALA A 146 23.54 -9.22 15.31
C ALA A 146 23.23 -9.60 16.78
N VAL A 147 21.96 -9.76 17.15
CA VAL A 147 21.57 -10.29 18.48
C VAL A 147 22.01 -11.75 18.64
N VAL A 148 21.90 -12.57 17.59
CA VAL A 148 22.40 -13.95 17.63
C VAL A 148 23.92 -13.97 17.80
N GLU A 149 24.64 -13.15 17.03
CA GLU A 149 26.09 -13.01 17.14
C GLU A 149 26.52 -12.46 18.51
N LEU A 150 25.72 -11.60 19.14
CA LEU A 150 25.99 -11.12 20.49
C LEU A 150 26.04 -12.26 21.53
N VAL A 151 25.27 -13.33 21.31
CA VAL A 151 25.24 -14.51 22.17
C VAL A 151 26.30 -15.53 21.77
N ALA A 152 26.50 -15.73 20.46
CA ALA A 152 27.35 -16.78 19.91
C ALA A 152 28.83 -16.41 19.75
N SER A 153 29.16 -15.12 19.61
CA SER A 153 30.52 -14.65 19.34
C SER A 153 31.26 -14.22 20.61
N HIS A 154 32.60 -14.23 20.54
CA HIS A 154 33.46 -13.68 21.59
C HIS A 154 33.49 -12.13 21.54
N GLU A 155 33.27 -11.54 20.36
CA GLU A 155 33.33 -10.10 20.10
C GLU A 155 32.01 -9.37 20.41
N ARG A 156 31.53 -9.55 21.64
CA ARG A 156 30.22 -9.04 22.08
C ARG A 156 30.07 -7.52 21.94
N GLY A 157 31.16 -6.77 22.10
CA GLY A 157 31.14 -5.30 21.96
C GLY A 157 30.74 -4.87 20.55
N LEU A 158 31.33 -5.48 19.52
CA LEU A 158 31.03 -5.17 18.12
C LEU A 158 29.61 -5.61 17.75
N ALA A 159 29.17 -6.78 18.21
CA ALA A 159 27.81 -7.25 17.98
C ALA A 159 26.77 -6.33 18.66
N ALA A 160 27.00 -5.88 19.89
CA ALA A 160 26.10 -4.96 20.59
C ALA A 160 26.01 -3.60 19.86
N PHE A 161 27.15 -3.09 19.39
CA PHE A 161 27.18 -1.88 18.56
C PHE A 161 26.38 -2.06 17.26
N ALA A 162 26.56 -3.19 16.56
CA ALA A 162 25.82 -3.50 15.35
C ALA A 162 24.30 -3.57 15.60
N VAL A 163 23.85 -4.20 16.69
CA VAL A 163 22.43 -4.21 17.08
C VAL A 163 21.91 -2.78 17.23
N ALA A 164 22.61 -1.93 17.98
CA ALA A 164 22.20 -0.55 18.19
C ALA A 164 22.17 0.26 16.87
N ALA A 165 23.19 0.11 16.04
CA ALA A 165 23.30 0.79 14.75
C ALA A 165 22.18 0.38 13.79
N PHE A 166 21.88 -0.92 13.69
CA PHE A 166 20.81 -1.42 12.83
C PHE A 166 19.41 -1.02 13.33
N LEU A 167 19.16 -1.03 14.65
CA LEU A 167 17.91 -0.54 15.21
C LEU A 167 17.71 0.97 14.99
N ALA A 168 18.77 1.77 15.17
CA ALA A 168 18.74 3.19 14.85
C ALA A 168 18.48 3.43 13.36
N GLY A 169 19.15 2.67 12.49
CA GLY A 169 18.93 2.67 11.04
C GLY A 169 17.51 2.30 10.66
N PHE A 170 16.92 1.28 11.29
CA PHE A 170 15.52 0.89 11.08
C PHE A 170 14.54 2.02 11.41
N VAL A 171 14.70 2.63 12.59
CA VAL A 171 13.84 3.75 13.02
C VAL A 171 13.99 4.95 12.09
N GLY A 172 15.24 5.31 11.75
CA GLY A 172 15.55 6.41 10.83
C GLY A 172 14.95 6.20 9.44
N ALA A 173 15.20 5.04 8.84
CA ALA A 173 14.69 4.70 7.51
C ALA A 173 13.15 4.62 7.48
N THR A 174 12.54 4.09 8.53
CA THR A 174 11.07 4.07 8.65
C THR A 174 10.48 5.48 8.72
N ARG A 175 11.01 6.33 9.59
CA ARG A 175 10.55 7.72 9.75
C ARG A 175 10.74 8.53 8.48
N ALA A 176 11.94 8.52 7.91
CA ALA A 176 12.25 9.20 6.66
C ALA A 176 11.37 8.68 5.50
N GLY A 177 11.12 7.38 5.45
CA GLY A 177 10.25 6.80 4.43
C GLY A 177 8.77 7.21 4.56
N HIS A 178 8.26 7.35 5.79
CA HIS A 178 6.93 7.92 6.04
C HIS A 178 6.86 9.41 5.69
N GLU A 179 7.90 10.16 6.05
CA GLU A 179 8.01 11.58 5.72
C GLU A 179 8.00 11.80 4.19
N LEU A 180 8.84 11.08 3.43
CA LEU A 180 8.84 11.17 1.96
C LEU A 180 7.48 10.78 1.35
N SER A 181 6.80 9.79 1.93
CA SER A 181 5.46 9.39 1.48
C SER A 181 4.43 10.50 1.74
N ARG A 182 4.53 11.19 2.88
CA ARG A 182 3.71 12.37 3.20
C ARG A 182 3.99 13.51 2.22
N TRP A 183 5.26 13.85 1.99
CA TRP A 183 5.66 14.89 1.04
C TRP A 183 5.16 14.60 -0.38
N ALA A 184 5.26 13.34 -0.83
CA ALA A 184 4.71 12.94 -2.11
C ALA A 184 3.18 13.15 -2.19
N ALA A 185 2.46 12.83 -1.11
CA ALA A 185 1.02 13.01 -1.06
C ALA A 185 0.60 14.48 -1.04
N LEU A 186 1.29 15.29 -0.25
CA LEU A 186 1.10 16.73 -0.21
C LEU A 186 1.35 17.36 -1.59
N LYS A 187 2.47 17.00 -2.23
CA LYS A 187 2.80 17.47 -3.59
C LYS A 187 1.79 17.02 -4.64
N THR A 188 1.22 15.82 -4.51
CA THR A 188 0.14 15.35 -5.38
C THR A 188 -1.07 16.28 -5.30
N LEU A 189 -1.48 16.67 -4.09
CA LEU A 189 -2.62 17.57 -3.88
C LEU A 189 -2.31 19.00 -4.33
N GLU A 190 -1.11 19.51 -4.03
CA GLU A 190 -0.67 20.84 -4.45
C GLU A 190 -0.61 20.95 -5.98
N VAL A 191 -0.06 19.96 -6.68
CA VAL A 191 -0.05 19.94 -8.16
C VAL A 191 -1.48 19.86 -8.70
N ALA A 192 -2.33 19.01 -8.13
CA ALA A 192 -3.74 18.91 -8.55
C ALA A 192 -4.51 20.23 -8.39
N PHE A 193 -4.23 20.99 -7.34
CA PHE A 193 -4.84 22.30 -7.08
C PHE A 193 -4.49 23.34 -8.14
N TRP A 194 -3.24 23.35 -8.61
CA TRP A 194 -2.76 24.33 -9.59
C TRP A 194 -2.95 23.89 -11.05
N LEU A 195 -3.26 22.62 -11.31
CA LEU A 195 -3.38 22.11 -12.68
C LEU A 195 -4.79 22.34 -13.24
N PRO A 196 -4.94 23.12 -14.34
CA PRO A 196 -6.25 23.44 -14.88
C PRO A 196 -7.00 22.20 -15.38
N GLY A 197 -8.30 22.15 -15.11
CA GLY A 197 -9.19 21.09 -15.60
C GLY A 197 -9.06 19.73 -14.90
N ILE A 198 -8.14 19.53 -13.95
CA ILE A 198 -8.13 18.30 -13.13
C ILE A 198 -9.43 18.16 -12.35
N GLU A 199 -9.91 19.25 -11.76
CA GLU A 199 -11.13 19.26 -10.95
C GLU A 199 -12.35 18.83 -11.76
N ALA A 200 -12.54 19.38 -12.96
CA ALA A 200 -13.67 19.03 -13.84
C ALA A 200 -13.63 17.55 -14.26
N GLU A 201 -12.44 17.02 -14.57
CA GLU A 201 -12.28 15.61 -14.95
C GLU A 201 -12.55 14.66 -13.78
N LEU A 202 -12.07 14.99 -12.57
CA LEU A 202 -12.30 14.15 -11.40
C LEU A 202 -13.72 14.30 -10.83
N ALA A 203 -14.37 15.44 -11.04
CA ALA A 203 -15.78 15.64 -10.69
C ALA A 203 -16.70 14.75 -11.53
N THR A 204 -16.39 14.54 -12.82
CA THR A 204 -17.18 13.64 -13.70
C THR A 204 -16.93 12.15 -13.43
N ARG A 205 -15.75 11.79 -12.94
CA ARG A 205 -15.40 10.40 -12.58
C ARG A 205 -15.74 10.00 -11.15
N SER A 206 -16.00 10.96 -10.27
CA SER A 206 -16.41 10.66 -8.90
C SER A 206 -17.83 10.09 -8.92
N PRO A 207 -18.04 8.82 -8.51
CA PRO A 207 -19.40 8.32 -8.34
C PRO A 207 -20.12 9.23 -7.35
N ALA A 208 -21.35 9.62 -7.67
CA ALA A 208 -22.18 10.38 -6.75
C ALA A 208 -22.17 9.65 -5.38
N PRO A 209 -22.02 10.38 -4.26
CA PRO A 209 -22.05 9.76 -2.94
C PRO A 209 -23.29 8.86 -2.87
N PRO A 210 -23.18 7.63 -2.33
CA PRO A 210 -24.29 6.70 -2.26
C PRO A 210 -25.46 7.45 -1.62
N GLN A 211 -26.58 7.53 -2.34
CA GLN A 211 -27.77 8.17 -1.79
C GLN A 211 -28.09 7.50 -0.46
N PRO A 212 -28.42 8.27 0.60
CA PRO A 212 -28.90 7.71 1.84
C PRO A 212 -29.97 6.67 1.50
N PRO A 213 -29.96 5.47 2.14
CA PRO A 213 -30.99 4.48 1.89
C PRO A 213 -32.35 5.16 1.99
N ALA A 214 -33.20 4.93 0.99
CA ALA A 214 -34.53 5.52 0.96
C ALA A 214 -35.21 5.26 2.33
N PRO A 215 -35.88 6.27 2.91
CA PRO A 215 -36.64 6.07 4.13
C PRO A 215 -37.52 4.82 3.97
N PRO A 216 -37.59 3.93 4.98
CA PRO A 216 -38.44 2.76 4.90
C PRO A 216 -39.84 3.20 4.48
N ALA A 217 -40.40 2.52 3.47
CA ALA A 217 -41.72 2.84 2.96
C ALA A 217 -42.72 2.87 4.13
N PRO A 218 -43.62 3.87 4.20
CA PRO A 218 -44.66 3.88 5.20
C PRO A 218 -45.38 2.53 5.22
N PRO A 219 -45.72 1.98 6.39
CA PRO A 219 -46.47 0.73 6.47
C PRO A 219 -47.72 0.85 5.61
N ALA A 220 -47.96 -0.17 4.77
CA ALA A 220 -49.11 -0.18 3.88
C ALA A 220 -50.39 -0.01 4.72
N PRO A 221 -51.34 0.85 4.30
CA PRO A 221 -52.60 0.98 5.00
C PRO A 221 -53.28 -0.40 5.10
N PRO A 222 -53.92 -0.72 6.24
CA PRO A 222 -54.57 -2.01 6.43
C PRO A 222 -55.54 -2.29 5.27
N ALA A 223 -55.47 -3.51 4.73
CA ALA A 223 -56.33 -3.92 3.64
C ALA A 223 -57.81 -3.74 4.04
N PRO A 224 -58.66 -3.21 3.16
CA PRO A 224 -60.09 -3.10 3.44
C PRO A 224 -60.66 -4.49 3.74
N PRO A 225 -61.63 -4.60 4.69
CA PRO A 225 -62.23 -5.88 5.04
C PRO A 225 -62.80 -6.54 3.80
N THR A 226 -62.52 -7.83 3.63
CA THR A 226 -63.07 -8.62 2.54
C THR A 226 -64.61 -8.61 2.61
N PRO A 227 -65.32 -8.33 1.50
CA PRO A 227 -66.77 -8.41 1.47
C PRO A 227 -67.25 -9.81 1.90
N PRO A 228 -68.36 -9.91 2.65
CA PRO A 228 -68.92 -11.19 3.03
C PRO A 228 -69.24 -12.03 1.78
N ALA A 229 -68.93 -13.32 1.84
CA ALA A 229 -69.18 -14.25 0.75
C ALA A 229 -70.69 -14.26 0.39
N PRO A 230 -71.04 -14.30 -0.90
CA PRO A 230 -72.44 -14.42 -1.32
C PRO A 230 -73.07 -15.69 -0.74
N PRO A 231 -74.36 -15.65 -0.35
CA PRO A 231 -75.06 -16.83 0.13
C PRO A 231 -75.06 -17.91 -0.96
N THR A 232 -74.78 -19.14 -0.55
CA THR A 232 -74.78 -20.32 -1.40
C THR A 232 -76.17 -20.52 -2.03
N PRO A 233 -76.28 -20.73 -3.36
CA PRO A 233 -77.56 -21.02 -3.99
C PRO A 233 -78.20 -22.28 -3.40
N PRO A 234 -79.53 -22.32 -3.27
CA PRO A 234 -80.24 -23.51 -2.79
C PRO A 234 -80.01 -24.69 -3.74
N ALA A 235 -79.79 -25.87 -3.16
CA ALA A 235 -79.57 -27.09 -3.89
C ALA A 235 -80.80 -27.44 -4.76
N PRO A 236 -80.61 -27.87 -6.01
CA PRO A 236 -81.72 -28.26 -6.88
C PRO A 236 -82.42 -29.53 -6.34
N PRO A 237 -83.75 -29.63 -6.51
CA PRO A 237 -84.52 -30.77 -6.03
C PRO A 237 -84.12 -32.05 -6.75
N THR A 238 -83.99 -33.13 -5.97
CA THR A 238 -83.63 -34.47 -6.45
C THR A 238 -84.78 -35.03 -7.29
N PRO A 239 -84.54 -35.51 -8.52
CA PRO A 239 -85.59 -36.10 -9.35
C PRO A 239 -86.08 -37.43 -8.76
N PRO A 240 -87.39 -37.72 -8.87
CA PRO A 240 -88.00 -38.93 -8.31
C PRO A 240 -87.54 -40.18 -9.07
N GLY A 241 -87.15 -41.20 -8.30
CA GLY A 241 -86.65 -42.47 -8.80
C GLY A 241 -87.70 -43.25 -9.61
N THR A 242 -87.26 -43.86 -10.69
CA THR A 242 -88.00 -44.88 -11.42
C THR A 242 -87.66 -46.28 -10.88
N PRO A 243 -88.65 -47.20 -10.80
CA PRO A 243 -88.53 -48.55 -10.26
C PRO A 243 -87.68 -49.49 -11.14
#